data_AF-A0A9D3B5J4-F1
#
_entry.id   AF-A0A9D3B5J4-F1
#
_cell.length_a   1.000
_cell.length_b   1.000
_cell.length_c   1.000
_cell.angle_alpha   90.00
_cell.angle_beta   90.00
_cell.angle_gamma   90.00
#
_symmetry.space_group_name_H-M   'P 1'
#
loop_
_entity.id
_entity.type
_entity.pdbx_description
1 polymer ?
#
loop_
_entity_poly.entity_id
_entity_poly.type
_entity_poly.pdbx_seq_one_letter_code
_entity_poly.pdbx_strand_id
1 'polypeptide(L)'
;MPDSSISKFFEKDHMERLDIVGKFANLSNDELNILEKATGGITFENADKMVENAIGTFSLPLGVATNFLIDGKDYLVPMVIEEPSVIAAASKGAKIARIHGGFKIKADESFSIGQIQVLDANIADAESKIKNSQEEILKIANAKSNTLSKIGKGAKQVSCKEIKTDSGKMLIVELLIDVGDAMGANITNSMCEAVAPKIEEITGGRTLLRILSNYSTRRLVKASAVFDKDEVGGEEVVDNIILAYQFAAFDVYRAVTHNKGIMNGIISVANATGQDSRAIEAAANAYAARDGQYRSLTVWSKDDKGNLVGELEIPLSVGVVGGIINVHPIAKICTKILRVNSAKELAGVIVSTGLAQNFSAIRALTTDGIQKGHMKLHARNLAAAAGANSQQIDKIVQMMIKENNISLNRAKELLEQI
;
A
#
# COMPACT_ATOMS: atom_id res chain seq x y z
N MET A 1 -7.75 6.46 -25.06
CA MET A 1 -7.65 6.43 -23.59
C MET A 1 -6.22 6.85 -23.21
N PRO A 2 -5.99 7.43 -22.02
CA PRO A 2 -4.63 7.79 -21.59
C PRO A 2 -3.75 6.54 -21.52
N ASP A 3 -2.49 6.63 -21.96
CA ASP A 3 -1.51 5.54 -21.94
C ASP A 3 -0.47 5.81 -20.84
N SER A 4 -0.20 4.82 -19.98
CA SER A 4 0.79 4.91 -18.91
C SER A 4 2.20 4.51 -19.36
N SER A 5 2.35 3.99 -20.58
CA SER A 5 3.64 3.59 -21.18
C SER A 5 4.44 4.81 -21.66
N ILE A 6 5.02 5.55 -20.72
CA ILE A 6 5.75 6.79 -21.03
C ILE A 6 7.23 6.50 -21.27
N SER A 7 7.68 6.70 -22.53
CA SER A 7 9.08 6.53 -22.90
C SER A 7 9.98 7.50 -22.13
N LYS A 8 11.06 6.98 -21.53
CA LYS A 8 12.15 7.75 -20.92
C LYS A 8 11.70 8.82 -19.92
N PHE A 9 10.62 8.58 -19.17
CA PHE A 9 10.09 9.53 -18.19
C PHE A 9 11.13 10.02 -17.16
N PHE A 10 12.07 9.15 -16.77
CA PHE A 10 13.15 9.48 -15.84
C PHE A 10 14.21 10.42 -16.43
N GLU A 11 14.35 10.51 -17.76
CA GLU A 11 15.27 11.43 -18.45
C GLU A 11 14.68 12.85 -18.58
N LYS A 12 13.35 12.98 -18.43
CA LYS A 12 12.61 14.24 -18.57
C LYS A 12 12.86 15.19 -17.40
N ASP A 13 12.75 16.49 -17.66
CA ASP A 13 12.82 17.50 -16.60
C ASP A 13 11.52 17.56 -15.76
N HIS A 14 11.52 18.42 -14.73
CA HIS A 14 10.38 18.56 -13.83
C HIS A 14 9.10 19.01 -14.55
N MET A 15 9.20 20.00 -15.45
CA MET A 15 8.03 20.59 -16.13
C MET A 15 7.46 19.65 -17.18
N GLU A 16 8.31 18.95 -17.93
CA GLU A 16 7.89 17.91 -18.86
C GLU A 16 7.13 16.78 -18.16
N ARG A 17 7.60 16.36 -16.97
CA ARG A 17 6.92 15.34 -16.17
C ARG A 17 5.54 15.81 -15.70
N LEU A 18 5.46 17.05 -15.21
CA LEU A 18 4.18 17.64 -14.78
C LEU A 18 3.20 17.79 -15.94
N ASP A 19 3.64 18.19 -17.13
CA ASP A 19 2.78 18.30 -18.32
C ASP A 19 2.21 16.93 -18.74
N ILE A 20 3.04 15.89 -18.75
CA ILE A 20 2.60 14.52 -19.07
C ILE A 20 1.56 14.01 -18.05
N VAL A 21 1.85 14.15 -16.76
CA VAL A 21 0.93 13.75 -15.68
C VAL A 21 -0.36 14.57 -15.73
N GLY A 22 -0.25 15.87 -15.97
CA GLY A 22 -1.35 16.81 -16.10
C GLY A 22 -2.30 16.41 -17.23
N LYS A 23 -1.76 16.12 -18.41
CA LYS A 23 -2.55 15.64 -19.57
C LYS A 23 -3.17 14.27 -19.32
N PHE A 24 -2.45 13.35 -18.69
CA PHE A 24 -2.95 12.00 -18.39
C PHE A 24 -4.17 12.03 -17.46
N ALA A 25 -4.12 12.88 -16.42
CA ALA A 25 -5.13 12.94 -15.37
C ALA A 25 -6.12 14.12 -15.51
N ASN A 26 -5.99 14.92 -16.57
CA ASN A 26 -6.75 16.16 -16.77
C ASN A 26 -6.70 17.08 -15.53
N LEU A 27 -5.46 17.36 -15.08
CA LEU A 27 -5.23 18.26 -13.95
C LEU A 27 -5.46 19.71 -14.36
N SER A 28 -6.03 20.52 -13.46
CA SER A 28 -6.16 21.96 -13.67
C SER A 28 -4.80 22.66 -13.49
N ASN A 29 -4.69 23.89 -13.99
CA ASN A 29 -3.50 24.71 -13.77
C ASN A 29 -3.23 24.93 -12.27
N ASP A 30 -4.27 25.06 -11.44
CA ASP A 30 -4.12 25.19 -9.99
C ASP A 30 -3.54 23.93 -9.35
N GLU A 31 -3.98 22.75 -9.79
CA GLU A 31 -3.45 21.47 -9.32
C GLU A 31 -1.98 21.28 -9.75
N LEU A 32 -1.62 21.66 -10.97
CA LEU A 32 -0.24 21.64 -11.45
C LEU A 32 0.64 22.62 -10.64
N ASN A 33 0.16 23.83 -10.39
CA ASN A 33 0.85 24.83 -9.56
C ASN A 33 1.11 24.32 -8.13
N ILE A 34 0.16 23.58 -7.55
CA ILE A 34 0.31 22.96 -6.22
C ILE A 34 1.44 21.94 -6.24
N LEU A 35 1.52 21.09 -7.26
CA LEU A 35 2.59 20.08 -7.39
C LEU A 35 3.95 20.73 -7.64
N GLU A 36 4.01 21.74 -8.52
CA GLU A 36 5.25 22.44 -8.87
C GLU A 36 5.88 23.17 -7.68
N LYS A 37 5.04 23.82 -6.86
CA LYS A 37 5.48 24.66 -5.73
C LYS A 37 5.47 23.94 -4.37
N ALA A 38 5.28 22.62 -4.35
CA ALA A 38 5.12 21.87 -3.12
C ALA A 38 6.40 21.90 -2.25
N THR A 39 6.30 22.43 -1.03
CA THR A 39 7.37 22.44 -0.02
C THR A 39 7.04 21.64 1.25
N GLY A 40 5.90 20.93 1.25
CA GLY A 40 5.27 20.35 2.46
C GLY A 40 3.94 19.67 2.19
N GLY A 41 3.31 19.96 1.06
CA GLY A 41 2.06 19.35 0.62
C GLY A 41 0.80 19.73 1.39
N ILE A 42 0.96 20.39 2.54
CA ILE A 42 -0.08 21.05 3.35
C ILE A 42 0.47 22.36 3.94
N THR A 43 -0.41 23.30 4.27
CA THR A 43 -0.02 24.49 5.04
C THR A 43 0.18 24.13 6.52
N PHE A 44 0.91 24.95 7.26
CA PHE A 44 1.12 24.73 8.69
C PHE A 44 -0.22 24.78 9.47
N GLU A 45 -1.12 25.69 9.12
CA GLU A 45 -2.44 25.81 9.79
C GLU A 45 -3.30 24.57 9.59
N ASN A 46 -3.18 23.89 8.45
CA ASN A 46 -3.87 22.63 8.21
C ASN A 46 -3.17 21.47 8.94
N ALA A 47 -1.84 21.50 9.05
CA ALA A 47 -1.08 20.51 9.84
C ALA A 47 -1.42 20.61 11.34
N ASP A 48 -1.48 21.82 11.89
CA ASP A 48 -1.79 22.10 13.30
C ASP A 48 -3.23 21.72 13.68
N LYS A 49 -4.16 21.70 12.72
CA LYS A 49 -5.51 21.15 12.92
C LYS A 49 -5.57 19.63 12.77
N MET A 50 -4.57 19.03 12.14
CA MET A 50 -4.55 17.60 11.82
C MET A 50 -3.94 16.77 12.95
N VAL A 51 -2.95 17.32 13.65
CA VAL A 51 -2.21 16.64 14.73
C VAL A 51 -1.95 17.61 15.89
N GLU A 52 -1.75 17.05 17.07
CA GLU A 52 -1.42 17.84 18.26
C GLU A 52 0.05 18.32 18.23
N ASN A 53 0.30 19.51 18.80
CA ASN A 53 1.64 20.09 18.96
C ASN A 53 2.45 20.18 17.66
N ALA A 54 1.79 20.54 16.55
CA ALA A 54 2.51 20.74 15.30
C ALA A 54 3.50 21.91 15.42
N ILE A 55 4.75 21.70 15.00
CA ILE A 55 5.79 22.74 14.96
C ILE A 55 6.31 23.01 13.53
N GLY A 56 5.79 22.27 12.55
CA GLY A 56 6.19 22.39 11.14
C GLY A 56 5.59 21.29 10.28
N THR A 57 6.08 21.20 9.05
CA THR A 57 5.74 20.13 8.09
C THR A 57 7.00 19.38 7.68
N PHE A 58 6.86 18.11 7.29
CA PHE A 58 7.95 17.25 6.84
C PHE A 58 7.64 16.70 5.45
N SER A 59 8.59 16.80 4.52
CA SER A 59 8.41 16.42 3.13
C SER A 59 9.21 15.17 2.77
N LEU A 60 8.58 14.28 2.00
CA LEU A 60 9.23 13.16 1.32
C LEU A 60 9.14 13.35 -0.20
N PRO A 61 10.09 12.79 -0.98
CA PRO A 61 10.02 12.85 -2.44
C PRO A 61 8.73 12.21 -2.98
N LEU A 62 8.07 12.91 -3.90
CA LEU A 62 6.94 12.41 -4.69
C LEU A 62 7.41 12.13 -6.12
N GLY A 63 7.16 10.92 -6.60
CA GLY A 63 7.36 10.56 -8.01
C GLY A 63 6.18 9.77 -8.56
N VAL A 64 6.29 9.37 -9.82
CA VAL A 64 5.25 8.60 -10.53
C VAL A 64 5.88 7.38 -11.17
N ALA A 65 5.35 6.19 -10.84
CA ALA A 65 5.66 4.98 -11.56
C ALA A 65 4.76 4.84 -12.81
N THR A 66 5.36 4.31 -13.88
CA THR A 66 4.77 4.25 -15.23
C THR A 66 4.49 2.79 -15.64
N ASN A 67 3.81 2.61 -16.76
CA ASN A 67 3.54 1.34 -17.45
C ASN A 67 2.48 0.41 -16.80
N PHE A 68 1.84 0.81 -15.70
CA PHE A 68 0.84 -0.02 -15.03
C PHE A 68 -0.42 -0.19 -15.89
N LEU A 69 -0.62 -1.42 -16.37
CA LEU A 69 -1.88 -1.89 -16.95
C LEU A 69 -2.54 -2.82 -15.94
N ILE A 70 -3.73 -2.48 -15.44
CA ILE A 70 -4.45 -3.28 -14.45
C ILE A 70 -5.87 -3.49 -14.96
N ASP A 71 -6.28 -4.74 -15.15
CA ASP A 71 -7.57 -5.11 -15.76
C ASP A 71 -7.87 -4.38 -17.08
N GLY A 72 -6.82 -4.12 -17.87
CA GLY A 72 -6.94 -3.42 -19.16
C GLY A 72 -7.06 -1.90 -19.07
N LYS A 73 -6.94 -1.32 -17.87
CA LYS A 73 -6.89 0.13 -17.66
C LYS A 73 -5.48 0.60 -17.29
N ASP A 74 -5.07 1.70 -17.89
CA ASP A 74 -3.78 2.37 -17.66
C ASP A 74 -3.78 3.24 -16.41
N TYR A 75 -2.68 3.17 -15.64
CA TYR A 75 -2.44 3.96 -14.43
C TYR A 75 -1.04 4.58 -14.42
N LEU A 76 -0.96 5.88 -14.16
CA LEU A 76 0.24 6.51 -13.61
C LEU A 76 0.13 6.44 -12.10
N VAL A 77 1.10 5.83 -11.43
CA VAL A 77 1.01 5.49 -9.99
C VAL A 77 1.88 6.45 -9.16
N PRO A 78 1.30 7.42 -8.44
CA PRO A 78 2.05 8.29 -7.54
C PRO A 78 2.63 7.50 -6.36
N MET A 79 3.88 7.78 -6.01
CA MET A 79 4.62 7.11 -4.95
C MET A 79 5.39 8.16 -4.13
N VAL A 80 5.18 8.17 -2.81
CA VAL A 80 5.91 9.02 -1.86
C VAL A 80 6.88 8.16 -1.07
N ILE A 81 8.18 8.31 -1.32
CA ILE A 81 9.24 7.51 -0.69
C ILE A 81 10.61 8.19 -0.81
N GLU A 82 11.44 8.05 0.21
CA GLU A 82 12.83 8.53 0.25
C GLU A 82 13.84 7.54 -0.37
N GLU A 83 13.48 6.25 -0.42
CA GLU A 83 14.38 5.20 -0.84
C GLU A 83 14.66 5.26 -2.36
N PRO A 84 15.94 5.35 -2.76
CA PRO A 84 16.35 5.31 -4.16
C PRO A 84 15.87 4.04 -4.88
N SER A 85 15.68 4.15 -6.20
CA SER A 85 15.36 3.03 -7.11
C SER A 85 13.97 2.41 -6.95
N VAL A 86 13.22 2.67 -5.88
CA VAL A 86 11.90 2.03 -5.66
C VAL A 86 10.91 2.35 -6.78
N ILE A 87 10.73 3.62 -7.13
CA ILE A 87 9.80 4.04 -8.20
C ILE A 87 10.24 3.49 -9.57
N ALA A 88 11.55 3.43 -9.80
CA ALA A 88 12.12 2.89 -11.03
C ALA A 88 11.90 1.37 -11.14
N ALA A 89 12.07 0.64 -10.03
CA ALA A 89 11.80 -0.78 -9.93
C ALA A 89 10.32 -1.08 -10.21
N ALA A 90 9.39 -0.41 -9.53
CA ALA A 90 7.95 -0.55 -9.78
C ALA A 90 7.61 -0.31 -11.26
N SER A 91 8.14 0.75 -11.88
CA SER A 91 7.93 1.06 -13.30
C SER A 91 8.46 -0.03 -14.23
N LYS A 92 9.62 -0.60 -13.93
CA LYS A 92 10.23 -1.68 -14.72
C LYS A 92 9.43 -2.97 -14.59
N GLY A 93 9.01 -3.34 -13.38
CA GLY A 93 8.17 -4.51 -13.16
C GLY A 93 6.84 -4.41 -13.89
N ALA A 94 6.19 -3.24 -13.83
CA ALA A 94 4.96 -2.98 -14.58
C ALA A 94 5.16 -3.06 -16.10
N LYS A 95 6.28 -2.53 -16.61
CA LYS A 95 6.62 -2.61 -18.05
C LYS A 95 6.71 -4.05 -18.54
N ILE A 96 7.37 -4.92 -17.78
CA ILE A 96 7.54 -6.33 -18.15
C ILE A 96 6.20 -7.07 -18.07
N ALA A 97 5.43 -6.87 -16.99
CA ALA A 97 4.10 -7.46 -16.86
C ALA A 97 3.14 -7.03 -18.00
N ARG A 98 3.27 -5.79 -18.49
CA ARG A 98 2.42 -5.23 -19.56
C ARG A 98 2.48 -6.05 -20.85
N ILE A 99 3.60 -6.73 -21.14
CA ILE A 99 3.76 -7.57 -22.35
C ILE A 99 2.71 -8.68 -22.39
N HIS A 100 2.37 -9.25 -21.24
CA HIS A 100 1.34 -10.29 -21.09
C HIS A 100 0.01 -9.73 -20.57
N GLY A 101 -0.28 -8.46 -20.84
CA GLY A 101 -1.57 -7.83 -20.49
C GLY A 101 -1.64 -7.20 -19.11
N GLY A 102 -0.51 -7.11 -18.39
CA GLY A 102 -0.41 -6.42 -17.11
C GLY A 102 -0.91 -7.23 -15.92
N PHE A 103 -1.47 -6.53 -14.95
CA PHE A 103 -1.98 -7.10 -13.70
C PHE A 103 -3.47 -7.40 -13.79
N LYS A 104 -3.89 -8.48 -13.14
CA LYS A 104 -5.28 -8.82 -12.89
C LYS A 104 -5.58 -8.78 -11.41
N ILE A 105 -6.68 -8.14 -11.04
CA ILE A 105 -7.07 -8.02 -9.63
C ILE A 105 -8.33 -8.83 -9.32
N LYS A 106 -8.40 -9.33 -8.08
CA LYS A 106 -9.62 -9.81 -7.44
C LYS A 106 -9.71 -9.16 -6.07
N ALA A 107 -10.85 -8.60 -5.72
CA ALA A 107 -11.03 -7.90 -4.45
C ALA A 107 -12.36 -8.29 -3.81
N ASP A 108 -12.32 -8.56 -2.51
CA ASP A 108 -13.50 -8.75 -1.69
C ASP A 108 -14.33 -7.47 -1.58
N GLU A 109 -15.50 -7.59 -0.97
CA GLU A 109 -16.27 -6.43 -0.49
C GLU A 109 -15.52 -5.65 0.61
N SER A 110 -15.85 -4.38 0.79
CA SER A 110 -15.18 -3.49 1.75
C SER A 110 -15.76 -3.61 3.16
N PHE A 111 -15.64 -4.79 3.79
CA PHE A 111 -16.14 -4.99 5.15
C PHE A 111 -15.13 -4.61 6.24
N SER A 112 -15.51 -3.75 7.17
CA SER A 112 -14.80 -3.52 8.44
C SER A 112 -15.25 -4.53 9.48
N ILE A 113 -14.34 -4.96 10.35
CA ILE A 113 -14.65 -5.77 11.53
C ILE A 113 -14.53 -4.86 12.75
N GLY A 114 -15.64 -4.67 13.47
CA GLY A 114 -15.65 -4.04 14.79
C GLY A 114 -15.72 -5.10 15.88
N GLN A 115 -14.95 -4.95 16.95
CA GLN A 115 -14.93 -5.88 18.08
C GLN A 115 -15.38 -5.18 19.36
N ILE A 116 -16.28 -5.85 20.07
CA ILE A 116 -16.75 -5.47 21.41
C ILE A 116 -16.30 -6.59 22.36
N GLN A 117 -15.37 -6.27 23.25
CA GLN A 117 -14.93 -7.18 24.29
C GLN A 117 -15.90 -7.14 25.47
N VAL A 118 -16.41 -8.31 25.84
CA VAL A 118 -17.33 -8.49 26.97
C VAL A 118 -16.68 -9.38 28.02
N LEU A 119 -16.65 -8.87 29.25
CA LEU A 119 -16.12 -9.54 30.44
C LEU A 119 -17.28 -9.95 31.35
N ASP A 120 -17.03 -10.94 32.20
CA ASP A 120 -17.97 -11.35 33.26
C ASP A 120 -19.34 -11.82 32.73
N ALA A 121 -19.42 -12.23 31.45
CA ALA A 121 -20.65 -12.69 30.79
C ALA A 121 -20.89 -14.19 30.97
N ASN A 122 -22.16 -14.61 30.99
CA ASN A 122 -22.50 -16.02 30.82
C ASN A 122 -22.39 -16.41 29.34
N ILE A 123 -21.31 -17.08 28.97
CA ILE A 123 -20.98 -17.38 27.56
C ILE A 123 -21.86 -18.50 26.99
N ALA A 124 -22.37 -19.42 27.83
CA ALA A 124 -23.03 -20.64 27.37
C ALA A 124 -24.24 -20.39 26.47
N ASP A 125 -24.98 -19.29 26.70
CA ASP A 125 -26.15 -18.90 25.91
C ASP A 125 -25.97 -17.57 25.15
N ALA A 126 -24.80 -16.94 25.24
CA ALA A 126 -24.53 -15.64 24.65
C ALA A 126 -24.71 -15.61 23.13
N GLU A 127 -24.22 -16.64 22.42
CA GLU A 127 -24.34 -16.72 20.96
C GLU A 127 -25.81 -16.79 20.51
N SER A 128 -26.61 -17.63 21.16
CA SER A 128 -28.05 -17.73 20.86
C SER A 128 -28.76 -16.41 21.15
N LYS A 129 -28.46 -15.75 22.27
CA LYS A 129 -29.09 -14.48 22.64
C LYS A 129 -28.72 -13.36 21.67
N ILE A 130 -27.43 -13.24 21.30
CA ILE A 130 -26.96 -12.26 20.31
C ILE A 130 -27.63 -12.50 18.95
N LYS A 131 -27.72 -13.75 18.52
CA LYS A 131 -28.39 -14.12 17.27
C LYS A 131 -29.88 -13.74 17.29
N ASN A 132 -30.58 -13.99 18.40
CA ASN A 132 -31.99 -13.63 18.57
C ASN A 132 -32.21 -12.11 18.59
N SER A 133 -31.22 -11.33 19.04
CA SER A 133 -31.25 -9.86 19.05
C SER A 133 -30.55 -9.22 17.85
N GLN A 134 -30.18 -9.98 16.82
CA GLN A 134 -29.38 -9.49 15.69
C GLN A 134 -30.02 -8.28 15.01
N GLU A 135 -31.32 -8.33 14.69
CA GLU A 135 -32.00 -7.23 14.00
C GLU A 135 -31.96 -5.92 14.81
N GLU A 136 -32.16 -6.02 16.13
CA GLU A 136 -32.11 -4.88 17.04
C GLU A 136 -30.68 -4.30 17.12
N ILE A 137 -29.67 -5.18 17.27
CA ILE A 137 -28.25 -4.78 17.29
C ILE A 137 -27.87 -4.05 16.00
N LEU A 138 -28.21 -4.62 14.84
CA LEU A 138 -27.91 -4.02 13.54
C LEU A 138 -28.66 -2.70 13.34
N LYS A 139 -29.89 -2.56 13.85
CA LYS A 139 -30.64 -1.31 13.83
C LYS A 139 -29.95 -0.22 14.66
N ILE A 140 -29.48 -0.55 15.86
CA ILE A 140 -28.73 0.38 16.73
C ILE A 140 -27.43 0.82 16.06
N ALA A 141 -26.67 -0.12 15.50
CA ALA A 141 -25.43 0.17 14.78
C ALA A 141 -25.70 1.11 13.58
N ASN A 142 -26.65 0.75 12.71
CA ASN A 142 -26.92 1.51 11.49
C ASN A 142 -27.52 2.90 11.74
N ALA A 143 -28.15 3.13 12.90
CA ALA A 143 -28.58 4.47 13.32
C ALA A 143 -27.41 5.47 13.49
N LYS A 144 -26.15 5.00 13.60
CA LYS A 144 -24.97 5.86 13.69
C LYS A 144 -24.50 6.40 12.34
N SER A 145 -25.05 5.94 11.21
CA SER A 145 -24.74 6.47 9.89
C SER A 145 -25.97 6.70 9.05
N ASN A 146 -26.27 7.97 8.77
CA ASN A 146 -27.27 8.34 7.77
C ASN A 146 -26.79 8.06 6.34
N THR A 147 -25.49 8.16 6.07
CA THR A 147 -24.93 8.01 4.73
C THR A 147 -24.88 6.56 4.31
N LEU A 148 -24.26 5.68 5.10
CA LEU A 148 -24.09 4.26 4.74
C LEU A 148 -25.46 3.58 4.59
N SER A 149 -26.40 3.85 5.50
CA SER A 149 -27.74 3.28 5.46
C SER A 149 -28.51 3.68 4.19
N LYS A 150 -28.38 4.93 3.72
CA LYS A 150 -29.05 5.42 2.49
C LYS A 150 -28.54 4.75 1.22
N ILE A 151 -27.29 4.33 1.20
CA ILE A 151 -26.68 3.63 0.05
C ILE A 151 -26.70 2.11 0.22
N GLY A 152 -27.52 1.59 1.15
CA GLY A 152 -27.66 0.16 1.38
C GLY A 152 -26.40 -0.51 1.95
N LYS A 153 -25.48 0.25 2.55
CA LYS A 153 -24.27 -0.22 3.26
C LYS A 153 -24.50 -0.21 4.78
N GLY A 154 -23.44 -0.29 5.59
CA GLY A 154 -23.52 -0.32 7.06
C GLY A 154 -23.36 -1.70 7.68
N ALA A 155 -23.70 -1.85 8.96
CA ALA A 155 -23.63 -3.12 9.68
C ALA A 155 -24.55 -4.17 9.04
N LYS A 156 -23.96 -5.31 8.68
CA LYS A 156 -24.64 -6.42 7.97
C LYS A 156 -24.84 -7.64 8.84
N GLN A 157 -23.92 -7.89 9.76
CA GLN A 157 -23.90 -9.10 10.56
C GLN A 157 -23.33 -8.80 11.93
N VAL A 158 -23.88 -9.48 12.93
CA VAL A 158 -23.25 -9.62 14.25
C VAL A 158 -22.92 -11.10 14.45
N SER A 159 -21.78 -11.36 15.06
CA SER A 159 -21.38 -12.70 15.48
C SER A 159 -20.65 -12.60 16.82
N CYS A 160 -20.35 -13.73 17.45
CA CYS A 160 -19.51 -13.72 18.63
C CYS A 160 -18.66 -14.97 18.74
N LYS A 161 -17.60 -14.90 19.54
CA LYS A 161 -16.71 -16.01 19.84
C LYS A 161 -16.21 -15.95 21.27
N GLU A 162 -16.01 -17.13 21.88
CA GLU A 162 -15.28 -17.26 23.14
C GLU A 162 -13.78 -17.22 22.86
N ILE A 163 -13.03 -16.44 23.65
CA ILE A 163 -11.58 -16.56 23.75
C ILE A 163 -11.20 -16.96 25.18
N LYS A 164 -10.16 -17.79 25.29
CA LYS A 164 -9.59 -18.21 26.57
C LYS A 164 -8.27 -17.48 26.78
N THR A 165 -8.10 -16.88 27.94
CA THR A 165 -6.90 -16.13 28.32
C THR A 165 -6.44 -16.58 29.70
N ASP A 166 -5.23 -16.17 30.10
CA ASP A 166 -4.72 -16.40 31.45
C ASP A 166 -5.61 -15.74 32.53
N SER A 167 -6.30 -14.65 32.17
CA SER A 167 -7.27 -13.96 33.03
C SER A 167 -8.68 -14.54 32.97
N GLY A 168 -8.86 -15.70 32.33
CA GLY A 168 -10.15 -16.37 32.16
C GLY A 168 -10.77 -16.19 30.78
N LYS A 169 -12.05 -16.58 30.67
CA LYS A 169 -12.82 -16.54 29.42
C LYS A 169 -13.32 -15.14 29.14
N MET A 170 -13.32 -14.75 27.86
CA MET A 170 -13.93 -13.50 27.39
C MET A 170 -14.82 -13.79 26.19
N LEU A 171 -15.90 -13.03 26.06
CA LEU A 171 -16.76 -13.06 24.88
C LEU A 171 -16.39 -11.88 23.98
N ILE A 172 -16.12 -12.15 22.71
CA ILE A 172 -15.88 -11.11 21.71
C ILE A 172 -17.07 -11.08 20.77
N VAL A 173 -17.80 -9.96 20.74
CA VAL A 173 -18.87 -9.72 19.78
C VAL A 173 -18.29 -8.96 18.59
N GLU A 174 -18.55 -9.43 17.38
CA GLU A 174 -18.01 -8.85 16.15
C GLU A 174 -19.12 -8.29 15.28
N LEU A 175 -18.99 -7.03 14.87
CA LEU A 175 -19.83 -6.40 13.85
C LEU A 175 -19.10 -6.44 12.51
N LEU A 176 -19.76 -6.98 11.48
CA LEU A 176 -19.31 -6.90 10.10
C LEU A 176 -20.02 -5.72 9.42
N ILE A 177 -19.26 -4.72 8.99
CA ILE A 177 -19.79 -3.42 8.55
C ILE A 177 -19.33 -3.15 7.12
N ASP A 178 -20.24 -3.04 6.17
CA ASP A 178 -19.93 -2.55 4.84
C ASP A 178 -19.71 -1.04 4.90
N VAL A 179 -18.47 -0.60 4.68
CA VAL A 179 -18.10 0.82 4.73
C VAL A 179 -17.94 1.43 3.34
N GLY A 180 -18.16 0.65 2.29
CA GLY A 180 -18.05 1.08 0.92
C GLY A 180 -16.67 1.60 0.55
N ASP A 181 -16.60 2.89 0.24
CA ASP A 181 -15.41 3.54 -0.29
C ASP A 181 -14.58 4.25 0.78
N ALA A 182 -14.98 4.15 2.05
CA ALA A 182 -14.22 4.65 3.19
C ALA A 182 -13.30 3.56 3.76
N MET A 183 -12.23 3.97 4.46
CA MET A 183 -11.48 3.03 5.31
C MET A 183 -12.39 2.47 6.43
N GLY A 184 -13.15 3.35 7.09
CA GLY A 184 -14.24 2.96 7.98
C GLY A 184 -13.91 2.85 9.47
N ALA A 185 -12.71 3.25 9.92
CA ALA A 185 -12.30 3.16 11.33
C ALA A 185 -13.26 3.90 12.28
N ASN A 186 -13.46 5.21 12.07
CA ASN A 186 -14.30 6.03 12.95
C ASN A 186 -15.73 5.52 13.04
N ILE A 187 -16.35 5.20 11.89
CA ILE A 187 -17.73 4.71 11.89
C ILE A 187 -17.84 3.33 12.55
N THR A 188 -16.84 2.45 12.38
CA THR A 188 -16.79 1.14 13.05
C THR A 188 -16.77 1.31 14.56
N ASN A 189 -15.91 2.20 15.07
CA ASN A 189 -15.81 2.48 16.50
C ASN A 189 -17.13 3.06 17.04
N SER A 190 -17.70 4.06 16.36
CA SER A 190 -18.99 4.65 16.77
C SER A 190 -20.13 3.64 16.78
N MET A 191 -20.16 2.69 15.84
CA MET A 191 -21.14 1.60 15.83
C MET A 191 -20.92 0.62 16.99
N CYS A 192 -19.67 0.27 17.30
CA CYS A 192 -19.34 -0.59 18.44
C CYS A 192 -19.72 0.06 19.78
N GLU A 193 -19.42 1.34 19.95
CA GLU A 193 -19.79 2.12 21.13
C GLU A 193 -21.31 2.20 21.31
N ALA A 194 -22.04 2.39 20.21
CA ALA A 194 -23.50 2.46 20.24
C ALA A 194 -24.16 1.14 20.64
N VAL A 195 -23.60 0.02 20.17
CA VAL A 195 -24.13 -1.33 20.40
C VAL A 195 -23.77 -1.85 21.78
N ALA A 196 -22.68 -1.39 22.38
CA ALA A 196 -22.15 -1.92 23.64
C ALA A 196 -23.17 -2.01 24.78
N PRO A 197 -24.00 -0.99 25.09
CA PRO A 197 -24.99 -1.10 26.18
C PRO A 197 -26.01 -2.23 25.96
N LYS A 198 -26.41 -2.46 24.71
CA LYS A 198 -27.34 -3.55 24.37
C LYS A 198 -26.67 -4.92 24.54
N ILE A 199 -25.38 -5.02 24.23
CA ILE A 199 -24.62 -6.25 24.45
C ILE A 199 -24.47 -6.56 25.94
N GLU A 200 -24.26 -5.55 26.79
CA GLU A 200 -24.26 -5.71 28.26
C GLU A 200 -25.60 -6.25 28.77
N GLU A 201 -26.71 -5.67 28.32
CA GLU A 201 -28.08 -6.12 28.64
C GLU A 201 -28.30 -7.59 28.24
N ILE A 202 -27.91 -7.97 27.02
CA ILE A 202 -28.11 -9.32 26.48
C ILE A 202 -27.27 -10.35 27.23
N THR A 203 -26.02 -10.01 27.54
CA THR A 203 -25.02 -10.98 28.05
C THR A 203 -24.93 -11.02 29.57
N GLY A 204 -25.43 -9.99 30.26
CA GLY A 204 -25.25 -9.77 31.70
C GLY A 204 -23.82 -9.43 32.10
N GLY A 205 -22.91 -9.30 31.13
CA GLY A 205 -21.51 -8.92 31.35
C GLY A 205 -21.29 -7.41 31.18
N ARG A 206 -20.03 -7.00 31.27
CA ARG A 206 -19.60 -5.60 31.05
C ARG A 206 -18.69 -5.49 29.84
N THR A 207 -18.83 -4.42 29.07
CA THR A 207 -17.99 -4.16 27.90
C THR A 207 -16.73 -3.39 28.28
N LEU A 208 -15.58 -3.77 27.70
CA LEU A 208 -14.30 -3.10 27.95
C LEU A 208 -13.76 -2.36 26.73
N LEU A 209 -13.50 -3.04 25.62
CA LEU A 209 -13.01 -2.46 24.38
C LEU A 209 -14.10 -2.48 23.31
N ARG A 210 -14.18 -1.41 22.50
CA ARG A 210 -15.16 -1.19 21.43
C ARG A 210 -14.42 -0.56 20.25
N ILE A 211 -13.76 -1.39 19.45
CA ILE A 211 -12.73 -0.91 18.53
C ILE A 211 -12.72 -1.74 17.25
N LEU A 212 -12.38 -1.13 16.12
CA LEU A 212 -12.09 -1.88 14.90
C LEU A 212 -10.94 -2.89 15.09
N SER A 213 -10.97 -3.96 14.30
CA SER A 213 -9.81 -4.81 14.06
C SER A 213 -9.10 -4.35 12.79
N ASN A 214 -7.81 -4.04 12.88
CA ASN A 214 -6.96 -3.75 11.71
C ASN A 214 -6.64 -5.02 10.91
N TYR A 215 -6.86 -6.22 11.45
CA TYR A 215 -6.68 -7.45 10.69
C TYR A 215 -7.86 -7.67 9.73
N SER A 216 -7.86 -6.90 8.64
CA SER A 216 -8.99 -6.71 7.72
C SER A 216 -9.15 -7.87 6.72
N THR A 217 -9.28 -9.10 7.23
CA THR A 217 -9.42 -10.34 6.42
C THR A 217 -10.76 -10.48 5.69
N ARG A 218 -11.62 -9.47 5.80
CA ARG A 218 -12.87 -9.34 5.01
C ARG A 218 -12.74 -8.26 3.93
N ARG A 219 -11.50 -7.89 3.60
CA ARG A 219 -11.09 -6.98 2.51
C ARG A 219 -9.81 -7.50 1.86
N LEU A 220 -9.79 -8.78 1.48
CA LEU A 220 -8.65 -9.32 0.78
C LEU A 220 -8.63 -8.76 -0.65
N VAL A 221 -7.43 -8.41 -1.10
CA VAL A 221 -7.17 -8.06 -2.48
C VAL A 221 -6.01 -8.92 -2.99
N LYS A 222 -6.21 -9.49 -4.17
CA LYS A 222 -5.23 -10.31 -4.88
C LYS A 222 -4.86 -9.62 -6.19
N ALA A 223 -3.56 -9.48 -6.44
CA ALA A 223 -3.02 -9.17 -7.76
C ALA A 223 -2.30 -10.41 -8.33
N SER A 224 -2.38 -10.57 -9.65
CA SER A 224 -1.62 -11.58 -10.39
C SER A 224 -1.09 -10.98 -11.69
N ALA A 225 0.08 -11.43 -12.14
CA ALA A 225 0.66 -11.02 -13.41
C ALA A 225 1.57 -12.12 -13.98
N VAL A 226 1.71 -12.12 -15.30
CA VAL A 226 2.68 -12.95 -16.04
C VAL A 226 3.81 -12.04 -16.51
N PHE A 227 5.04 -12.45 -16.27
CA PHE A 227 6.25 -11.71 -16.63
C PHE A 227 6.98 -12.48 -17.73
N ASP A 228 7.23 -11.78 -18.82
CA ASP A 228 7.84 -12.36 -20.02
C ASP A 228 9.23 -12.93 -19.73
N LYS A 229 9.44 -14.22 -20.04
CA LYS A 229 10.67 -14.93 -19.72
C LYS A 229 11.93 -14.23 -20.25
N ASP A 230 11.88 -13.76 -21.50
CA ASP A 230 13.07 -13.22 -22.15
C ASP A 230 13.44 -11.86 -21.53
N GLU A 231 12.44 -11.04 -21.20
CA GLU A 231 12.64 -9.77 -20.49
C GLU A 231 13.00 -9.95 -18.99
N VAL A 232 12.56 -11.05 -18.37
CA VAL A 232 13.02 -11.46 -17.04
C VAL A 232 14.52 -11.74 -17.07
N GLY A 233 15.04 -12.36 -18.13
CA GLY A 233 16.45 -12.68 -18.30
C GLY A 233 16.70 -14.13 -18.73
N GLY A 234 15.69 -14.83 -19.23
CA GLY A 234 15.75 -16.22 -19.65
C GLY A 234 15.28 -17.21 -18.58
N GLU A 235 15.18 -18.48 -18.99
CA GLU A 235 14.65 -19.59 -18.19
C GLU A 235 15.38 -19.76 -16.85
N GLU A 236 16.71 -19.66 -16.85
CA GLU A 236 17.53 -19.80 -15.64
C GLU A 236 17.21 -18.72 -14.59
N VAL A 237 16.93 -17.49 -15.03
CA VAL A 237 16.57 -16.40 -14.11
C VAL A 237 15.17 -16.63 -13.54
N VAL A 238 14.22 -17.15 -14.34
CA VAL A 238 12.90 -17.54 -13.87
C VAL A 238 13.02 -18.62 -12.77
N ASP A 239 13.82 -19.66 -13.00
CA ASP A 239 14.04 -20.73 -12.04
C ASP A 239 14.72 -20.20 -10.76
N ASN A 240 15.71 -19.33 -10.89
CA ASN A 240 16.36 -18.69 -9.74
C ASN A 240 15.39 -17.82 -8.92
N ILE A 241 14.45 -17.13 -9.57
CA ILE A 241 13.41 -16.37 -8.87
C ILE A 241 12.51 -17.31 -8.05
N ILE A 242 12.15 -18.47 -8.60
CA ILE A 242 11.34 -19.46 -7.89
C ILE A 242 12.11 -20.00 -6.67
N LEU A 243 13.40 -20.31 -6.81
CA LEU A 243 14.25 -20.72 -5.69
C LEU A 243 14.37 -19.62 -4.62
N ALA A 244 14.56 -18.37 -5.02
CA ALA A 244 14.63 -17.24 -4.11
C ALA A 244 13.28 -16.98 -3.39
N TYR A 245 12.16 -17.24 -4.06
CA TYR A 245 10.84 -17.22 -3.45
C TYR A 245 10.68 -18.35 -2.43
N GLN A 246 11.08 -19.58 -2.76
CA GLN A 246 11.04 -20.71 -1.83
C GLN A 246 11.88 -20.42 -0.59
N PHE A 247 13.05 -19.81 -0.73
CA PHE A 247 13.82 -19.34 0.42
C PHE A 247 13.00 -18.39 1.31
N ALA A 248 12.30 -17.41 0.73
CA ALA A 248 11.40 -16.52 1.49
C ALA A 248 10.14 -17.22 2.05
N ALA A 249 9.69 -18.31 1.44
CA ALA A 249 8.53 -19.06 1.91
C ALA A 249 8.86 -19.96 3.11
N PHE A 250 10.12 -20.40 3.23
CA PHE A 250 10.56 -21.38 4.24
C PHE A 250 11.55 -20.86 5.28
N ASP A 251 12.08 -19.64 5.12
CA ASP A 251 12.93 -18.98 6.12
C ASP A 251 12.35 -17.60 6.54
N VAL A 252 12.20 -17.40 7.84
CA VAL A 252 11.57 -16.18 8.40
C VAL A 252 12.45 -14.95 8.18
N TYR A 253 13.78 -15.08 8.29
CA TYR A 253 14.70 -13.94 8.08
C TYR A 253 14.60 -13.42 6.64
N ARG A 254 14.55 -14.33 5.67
CA ARG A 254 14.32 -13.97 4.28
C ARG A 254 12.91 -13.45 4.05
N ALA A 255 11.89 -14.08 4.62
CA ALA A 255 10.48 -13.66 4.49
C ALA A 255 10.28 -12.20 4.87
N VAL A 256 10.87 -11.76 6.00
CA VAL A 256 10.77 -10.37 6.47
C VAL A 256 11.35 -9.40 5.44
N THR A 257 12.54 -9.70 4.92
CA THR A 257 13.19 -8.85 3.90
C THR A 257 12.43 -8.85 2.57
N HIS A 258 11.87 -10.01 2.19
CA HIS A 258 11.06 -10.17 1.00
C HIS A 258 9.77 -9.35 1.06
N ASN A 259 9.07 -9.41 2.20
CA ASN A 259 7.85 -8.66 2.44
C ASN A 259 8.12 -7.16 2.60
N LYS A 260 9.24 -6.75 3.22
CA LYS A 260 9.69 -5.34 3.21
C LYS A 260 9.78 -4.80 1.78
N GLY A 261 10.33 -5.59 0.86
CA GLY A 261 10.40 -5.23 -0.55
C GLY A 261 9.02 -5.00 -1.20
N ILE A 262 8.01 -5.79 -0.82
CA ILE A 262 6.61 -5.56 -1.23
C ILE A 262 6.11 -4.22 -0.68
N MET A 263 6.38 -3.98 0.62
CA MET A 263 5.90 -2.79 1.33
C MET A 263 6.51 -1.48 0.83
N ASN A 264 7.74 -1.49 0.31
CA ASN A 264 8.30 -0.34 -0.40
C ASN A 264 7.35 0.17 -1.51
N GLY A 265 6.74 -0.74 -2.26
CA GLY A 265 5.76 -0.38 -3.29
C GLY A 265 4.44 0.06 -2.66
N ILE A 266 3.85 -0.79 -1.82
CA ILE A 266 2.52 -0.57 -1.21
C ILE A 266 2.46 0.73 -0.43
N ILE A 267 3.40 0.94 0.49
CA ILE A 267 3.37 2.06 1.43
C ILE A 267 3.68 3.38 0.72
N SER A 268 4.49 3.36 -0.33
CA SER A 268 4.72 4.58 -1.12
C SER A 268 3.45 5.09 -1.80
N VAL A 269 2.60 4.19 -2.31
CA VAL A 269 1.30 4.56 -2.89
C VAL A 269 0.29 4.94 -1.81
N ALA A 270 0.28 4.20 -0.69
CA ALA A 270 -0.55 4.52 0.47
C ALA A 270 -0.27 5.94 0.98
N ASN A 271 1.00 6.30 1.16
CA ASN A 271 1.41 7.64 1.58
C ASN A 271 0.99 8.70 0.54
N ALA A 272 1.22 8.45 -0.74
CA ALA A 272 0.84 9.37 -1.81
C ALA A 272 -0.67 9.63 -1.86
N THR A 273 -1.49 8.65 -1.46
CA THR A 273 -2.96 8.72 -1.48
C THR A 273 -3.56 8.94 -0.11
N GLY A 274 -2.75 9.27 0.90
CA GLY A 274 -3.23 9.62 2.23
C GLY A 274 -3.86 8.46 3.02
N GLN A 275 -3.45 7.23 2.76
CA GLN A 275 -3.93 6.06 3.50
C GLN A 275 -3.14 5.85 4.79
N ASP A 276 -3.71 5.13 5.75
CA ASP A 276 -3.01 4.77 6.97
C ASP A 276 -2.02 3.61 6.71
N SER A 277 -0.75 3.97 6.54
CA SER A 277 0.32 3.00 6.30
C SER A 277 0.53 2.00 7.44
N ARG A 278 0.27 2.39 8.70
CA ARG A 278 0.43 1.52 9.86
C ARG A 278 -0.64 0.43 9.88
N ALA A 279 -1.88 0.79 9.54
CA ALA A 279 -2.96 -0.18 9.43
C ALA A 279 -2.67 -1.23 8.34
N ILE A 280 -2.15 -0.78 7.19
CA ILE A 280 -1.78 -1.64 6.07
C ILE A 280 -0.64 -2.59 6.46
N GLU A 281 0.46 -2.06 7.00
CA GLU A 281 1.61 -2.86 7.45
C GLU A 281 1.22 -3.90 8.50
N ALA A 282 0.49 -3.48 9.54
CA ALA A 282 0.08 -4.39 10.61
C ALA A 282 -0.76 -5.56 10.07
N ALA A 283 -1.73 -5.26 9.20
CA ALA A 283 -2.59 -6.27 8.60
C ALA A 283 -1.81 -7.23 7.69
N ALA A 284 -0.95 -6.70 6.82
CA ALA A 284 -0.16 -7.51 5.89
C ALA A 284 0.83 -8.42 6.62
N ASN A 285 1.55 -7.90 7.62
CA ASN A 285 2.48 -8.70 8.40
C ASN A 285 1.78 -9.75 9.29
N ALA A 286 0.60 -9.45 9.84
CA ALA A 286 -0.22 -10.45 10.51
C ALA A 286 -0.69 -11.54 9.53
N TYR A 287 -1.08 -11.16 8.31
CA TYR A 287 -1.49 -12.09 7.27
C TYR A 287 -0.36 -12.99 6.77
N ALA A 288 0.87 -12.49 6.77
CA ALA A 288 2.07 -13.27 6.47
C ALA A 288 2.27 -14.43 7.47
N ALA A 289 1.72 -14.33 8.68
CA ALA A 289 1.82 -15.35 9.74
C ALA A 289 0.52 -16.12 10.00
N ARG A 290 -0.50 -16.01 9.13
CA ARG A 290 -1.85 -16.56 9.33
C ARG A 290 -1.88 -18.08 9.58
N ASP A 291 -0.90 -18.81 9.06
CA ASP A 291 -0.80 -20.28 9.19
C ASP A 291 0.16 -20.70 10.32
N GLY A 292 0.48 -19.79 11.25
CA GLY A 292 1.30 -20.06 12.43
C GLY A 292 2.81 -19.82 12.27
N GLN A 293 3.28 -19.50 11.05
CA GLN A 293 4.66 -19.08 10.78
C GLN A 293 4.65 -17.91 9.80
N TYR A 294 5.49 -16.90 10.03
CA TYR A 294 5.67 -15.76 9.14
C TYR A 294 6.35 -16.19 7.82
N ARG A 295 5.72 -15.93 6.67
CA ARG A 295 6.17 -16.36 5.33
C ARG A 295 6.06 -15.25 4.29
N SER A 296 6.56 -15.51 3.08
CA SER A 296 6.31 -14.68 1.89
C SER A 296 4.81 -14.41 1.67
N LEU A 297 4.47 -13.15 1.41
CA LEU A 297 3.13 -12.75 0.96
C LEU A 297 2.89 -13.00 -0.53
N THR A 298 3.95 -13.12 -1.33
CA THR A 298 3.85 -13.49 -2.74
C THR A 298 4.05 -14.99 -2.97
N VAL A 299 3.48 -15.48 -4.05
CA VAL A 299 3.76 -16.80 -4.63
C VAL A 299 4.33 -16.59 -6.03
N TRP A 300 5.39 -17.31 -6.34
CA TRP A 300 6.04 -17.29 -7.65
C TRP A 300 6.07 -18.70 -8.24
N SER A 301 5.64 -18.83 -9.49
CA SER A 301 5.59 -20.09 -10.23
C SER A 301 5.92 -19.86 -11.70
N LYS A 302 5.88 -20.94 -12.50
CA LYS A 302 6.15 -20.92 -13.93
C LYS A 302 4.94 -21.45 -14.69
N ASP A 303 4.58 -20.81 -15.80
CA ASP A 303 3.53 -21.30 -16.70
C ASP A 303 4.06 -22.34 -17.70
N ASP A 304 3.17 -22.93 -18.50
CA ASP A 304 3.51 -23.95 -19.51
C ASP A 304 4.45 -23.43 -20.63
N LYS A 305 4.60 -22.11 -20.76
CA LYS A 305 5.48 -21.45 -21.76
C LYS A 305 6.83 -21.04 -21.16
N GLY A 306 7.04 -21.28 -19.87
CA GLY A 306 8.25 -20.90 -19.15
C GLY A 306 8.25 -19.46 -18.64
N ASN A 307 7.13 -18.74 -18.74
CA ASN A 307 7.03 -17.39 -18.17
C ASN A 307 6.86 -17.45 -16.66
N LEU A 308 7.35 -16.42 -15.99
CA LEU A 308 7.20 -16.28 -14.55
C LEU A 308 5.79 -15.78 -14.21
N VAL A 309 5.10 -16.46 -13.32
CA VAL A 309 3.78 -16.06 -12.81
C VAL A 309 3.92 -15.63 -11.36
N GLY A 310 3.45 -14.42 -11.06
CA GLY A 310 3.47 -13.86 -9.71
C GLY A 310 2.07 -13.60 -9.18
N GLU A 311 1.86 -13.89 -7.90
CA GLU A 311 0.63 -13.57 -7.18
C GLU A 311 0.94 -12.91 -5.85
N LEU A 312 0.12 -11.93 -5.44
CA LEU A 312 0.16 -11.28 -4.13
C LEU A 312 -1.26 -11.16 -3.60
N GLU A 313 -1.52 -11.67 -2.41
CA GLU A 313 -2.80 -11.48 -1.70
C GLU A 313 -2.57 -10.95 -0.29
N ILE A 314 -3.25 -9.86 0.05
CA ILE A 314 -3.16 -9.22 1.36
C ILE A 314 -4.51 -8.64 1.81
N PRO A 315 -4.76 -8.55 3.13
CA PRO A 315 -5.80 -7.68 3.66
C PRO A 315 -5.41 -6.22 3.45
N LEU A 316 -6.29 -5.43 2.84
CA LEU A 316 -6.00 -4.03 2.53
C LEU A 316 -7.21 -3.13 2.79
N SER A 317 -7.18 -2.42 3.91
CA SER A 317 -8.22 -1.46 4.29
C SER A 317 -7.84 -0.04 3.87
N VAL A 318 -8.29 0.36 2.68
CA VAL A 318 -8.10 1.71 2.11
C VAL A 318 -9.44 2.37 1.82
N GLY A 319 -9.42 3.68 1.57
CA GLY A 319 -10.59 4.46 1.19
C GLY A 319 -10.27 5.59 0.22
N VAL A 320 -11.23 5.90 -0.65
CA VAL A 320 -11.19 7.06 -1.56
C VAL A 320 -12.08 8.21 -1.08
N VAL A 321 -12.80 8.02 0.03
CA VAL A 321 -13.58 9.06 0.71
C VAL A 321 -13.21 9.18 2.19
N GLY A 322 -13.28 10.40 2.71
CA GLY A 322 -12.99 10.70 4.11
C GLY A 322 -11.50 10.82 4.43
N GLY A 323 -11.20 11.05 5.71
CA GLY A 323 -9.83 11.16 6.21
C GLY A 323 -9.04 12.31 5.57
N ILE A 324 -7.75 12.07 5.37
CA ILE A 324 -6.79 13.09 4.94
C ILE A 324 -7.00 13.55 3.48
N ILE A 325 -7.67 12.74 2.64
CA ILE A 325 -7.95 13.07 1.23
C ILE A 325 -8.74 14.38 1.11
N ASN A 326 -9.56 14.72 2.10
CA ASN A 326 -10.36 15.94 2.10
C ASN A 326 -9.57 17.21 2.46
N VAL A 327 -8.41 17.07 3.08
CA VAL A 327 -7.66 18.20 3.67
C VAL A 327 -6.25 18.36 3.07
N HIS A 328 -5.66 17.29 2.54
CA HIS A 328 -4.32 17.31 1.97
C HIS A 328 -4.38 17.42 0.44
N PRO A 329 -4.03 18.58 -0.15
CA PRO A 329 -4.23 18.83 -1.57
C PRO A 329 -3.41 17.90 -2.47
N ILE A 330 -2.15 17.61 -2.12
CA ILE A 330 -1.34 16.65 -2.90
C ILE A 330 -1.92 15.24 -2.85
N ALA A 331 -2.39 14.75 -1.70
CA ALA A 331 -3.00 13.41 -1.63
C ALA A 331 -4.27 13.31 -2.49
N LYS A 332 -5.07 14.39 -2.52
CA LYS A 332 -6.23 14.52 -3.40
C LYS A 332 -5.84 14.51 -4.88
N ILE A 333 -4.80 15.26 -5.26
CA ILE A 333 -4.28 15.28 -6.63
C ILE A 333 -3.73 13.90 -7.02
N CYS A 334 -2.98 13.22 -6.14
CA CYS A 334 -2.47 11.87 -6.39
C CYS A 334 -3.59 10.86 -6.61
N THR A 335 -4.66 10.93 -5.82
CA THR A 335 -5.86 10.10 -6.02
C THR A 335 -6.54 10.40 -7.36
N LYS A 336 -6.57 11.67 -7.78
CA LYS A 336 -7.04 12.08 -9.11
C LYS A 336 -6.14 11.56 -10.23
N ILE A 337 -4.82 11.57 -10.06
CA ILE A 337 -3.84 11.00 -11.02
C ILE A 337 -4.10 9.51 -11.26
N LEU A 338 -4.41 8.77 -10.19
CA LEU A 338 -4.78 7.36 -10.29
C LEU A 338 -6.11 7.13 -11.02
N ARG A 339 -7.01 8.12 -11.05
CA ARG A 339 -8.33 8.03 -11.70
C ARG A 339 -9.15 6.83 -11.20
N VAL A 340 -9.02 6.51 -9.91
CA VAL A 340 -9.78 5.43 -9.25
C VAL A 340 -11.18 5.90 -8.87
N ASN A 341 -12.17 5.02 -8.99
CA ASN A 341 -13.58 5.33 -8.71
C ASN A 341 -14.10 4.63 -7.44
N SER A 342 -13.33 3.71 -6.87
CA SER A 342 -13.71 2.96 -5.67
C SER A 342 -12.51 2.59 -4.81
N ALA A 343 -12.76 2.26 -3.54
CA ALA A 343 -11.72 1.73 -2.65
C ALA A 343 -11.14 0.40 -3.15
N LYS A 344 -11.95 -0.45 -3.80
CA LYS A 344 -11.49 -1.71 -4.41
C LYS A 344 -10.50 -1.47 -5.53
N GLU A 345 -10.77 -0.46 -6.37
CA GLU A 345 -9.87 -0.10 -7.47
C GLU A 345 -8.53 0.44 -6.94
N LEU A 346 -8.58 1.32 -5.92
CA LEU A 346 -7.37 1.80 -5.24
C LEU A 346 -6.58 0.64 -4.62
N ALA A 347 -7.26 -0.29 -3.94
CA ALA A 347 -6.63 -1.48 -3.37
C ALA A 347 -5.91 -2.31 -4.44
N GLY A 348 -6.55 -2.49 -5.61
CA GLY A 348 -5.98 -3.16 -6.77
C GLY A 348 -4.70 -2.52 -7.29
N VAL A 349 -4.66 -1.19 -7.39
CA VAL A 349 -3.45 -0.44 -7.77
C VAL A 349 -2.33 -0.66 -6.76
N ILE A 350 -2.64 -0.54 -5.46
CA ILE A 350 -1.66 -0.68 -4.38
C ILE A 350 -1.05 -2.09 -4.38
N VAL A 351 -1.88 -3.13 -4.43
CA VAL A 351 -1.38 -4.52 -4.42
C VAL A 351 -0.61 -4.87 -5.70
N SER A 352 -1.01 -4.35 -6.86
CA SER A 352 -0.28 -4.54 -8.11
C SER A 352 1.10 -3.88 -8.06
N THR A 353 1.19 -2.70 -7.43
CA THR A 353 2.47 -2.01 -7.18
C THR A 353 3.37 -2.82 -6.26
N GLY A 354 2.82 -3.41 -5.20
CA GLY A 354 3.55 -4.32 -4.32
C GLY A 354 4.12 -5.54 -5.05
N LEU A 355 3.32 -6.17 -5.93
CA LEU A 355 3.77 -7.31 -6.73
C LEU A 355 4.86 -6.90 -7.74
N ALA A 356 4.69 -5.77 -8.43
CA ALA A 356 5.70 -5.23 -9.35
C ALA A 356 7.03 -4.90 -8.65
N GLN A 357 6.94 -4.40 -7.41
CA GLN A 357 8.10 -4.08 -6.59
C GLN A 357 8.83 -5.35 -6.14
N ASN A 358 8.09 -6.36 -5.71
CA ASN A 358 8.65 -7.65 -5.30
C ASN A 358 9.35 -8.36 -6.46
N PHE A 359 8.71 -8.40 -7.63
CA PHE A 359 9.29 -8.90 -8.87
C PHE A 359 10.65 -8.26 -9.16
N SER A 360 10.69 -6.93 -9.13
CA SER A 360 11.90 -6.19 -9.50
C SER A 360 13.03 -6.42 -8.49
N ALA A 361 12.70 -6.53 -7.21
CA ALA A 361 13.67 -6.85 -6.16
C ALA A 361 14.22 -8.28 -6.29
N ILE A 362 13.35 -9.29 -6.47
CA ILE A 362 13.78 -10.69 -6.56
C ILE A 362 14.56 -10.96 -7.86
N ARG A 363 14.15 -10.36 -8.98
CA ARG A 363 14.91 -10.40 -10.24
C ARG A 363 16.29 -9.78 -10.09
N ALA A 364 16.41 -8.60 -9.46
CA ALA A 364 17.70 -7.95 -9.26
C ALA A 364 18.67 -8.79 -8.39
N LEU A 365 18.13 -9.51 -7.40
CA LEU A 365 18.92 -10.40 -6.53
C LEU A 365 19.41 -11.67 -7.23
N THR A 366 18.70 -12.12 -8.27
CA THR A 366 18.95 -13.40 -8.96
C THR A 366 19.74 -13.25 -10.27
N THR A 367 19.95 -12.01 -10.76
CA THR A 367 20.78 -11.77 -11.96
C THR A 367 22.15 -11.17 -11.63
N ASP A 368 22.19 -9.94 -11.14
CA ASP A 368 23.40 -9.11 -11.07
C ASP A 368 23.75 -8.68 -9.64
N GLY A 369 22.88 -9.01 -8.68
CA GLY A 369 22.87 -8.41 -7.34
C GLY A 369 22.33 -6.97 -7.35
N ILE A 370 21.64 -6.57 -6.28
CA ILE A 370 21.01 -5.24 -6.12
C ILE A 370 22.02 -4.08 -6.26
N GLN A 371 23.30 -4.34 -5.96
CA GLN A 371 24.34 -3.32 -5.85
C GLN A 371 24.52 -2.52 -7.15
N LYS A 372 24.65 -3.12 -8.34
CA LYS A 372 25.00 -2.34 -9.57
C LYS A 372 23.99 -1.21 -9.89
N GLY A 373 22.69 -1.46 -9.72
CA GLY A 373 21.63 -0.47 -9.98
C GLY A 373 21.52 0.58 -8.88
N HIS A 374 21.49 0.14 -7.61
CA HIS A 374 21.47 1.04 -6.45
C HIS A 374 22.71 1.95 -6.40
N MET A 375 23.88 1.39 -6.71
CA MET A 375 25.15 2.11 -6.67
C MET A 375 25.18 3.27 -7.68
N LYS A 376 24.51 3.16 -8.84
CA LYS A 376 24.45 4.27 -9.80
C LYS A 376 23.64 5.46 -9.27
N LEU A 377 22.51 5.22 -8.62
CA LEU A 377 21.69 6.30 -8.05
C LEU A 377 22.28 6.82 -6.75
N HIS A 378 22.86 5.94 -5.93
CA HIS A 378 23.62 6.32 -4.74
C HIS A 378 24.82 7.21 -5.10
N ALA A 379 25.57 6.85 -6.15
CA ALA A 379 26.62 7.68 -6.71
C ALA A 379 26.12 9.06 -7.13
N ARG A 380 24.92 9.17 -7.75
CA ARG A 380 24.32 10.47 -8.09
C ARG A 380 24.04 11.31 -6.85
N ASN A 381 23.49 10.70 -5.80
CA ASN A 381 23.20 11.39 -4.54
C ASN A 381 24.49 11.88 -3.87
N LEU A 382 25.56 11.08 -3.89
CA LEU A 382 26.87 11.49 -3.38
C LEU A 382 27.48 12.61 -4.21
N ALA A 383 27.36 12.58 -5.54
CA ALA A 383 27.80 13.66 -6.41
C ALA A 383 27.04 14.97 -6.13
N ALA A 384 25.72 14.90 -5.98
CA ALA A 384 24.89 16.05 -5.62
C ALA A 384 25.26 16.60 -4.22
N ALA A 385 25.46 15.71 -3.23
CA ALA A 385 25.88 16.09 -1.89
C ALA A 385 27.31 16.67 -1.83
N ALA A 386 28.16 16.34 -2.81
CA ALA A 386 29.47 16.95 -2.99
C ALA A 386 29.40 18.38 -3.59
N GLY A 387 28.22 18.81 -4.05
CA GLY A 387 28.00 20.14 -4.64
C GLY A 387 28.00 20.15 -6.18
N ALA A 388 28.00 18.99 -6.83
CA ALA A 388 27.98 18.91 -8.29
C ALA A 388 26.65 19.42 -8.87
N ASN A 389 26.72 20.23 -9.93
CA ASN A 389 25.53 20.65 -10.66
C ASN A 389 25.01 19.55 -11.62
N SER A 390 23.82 19.73 -12.17
CA SER A 390 23.15 18.75 -13.03
C SER A 390 23.97 18.28 -14.24
N GLN A 391 24.87 19.12 -14.76
CA GLN A 391 25.73 18.79 -15.91
C GLN A 391 26.98 17.99 -15.49
N GLN A 392 27.44 18.15 -14.25
CA GLN A 392 28.62 17.46 -13.70
C GLN A 392 28.27 16.09 -13.11
N ILE A 393 27.07 15.92 -12.55
CA ILE A 393 26.67 14.68 -11.84
C ILE A 393 26.89 13.43 -12.69
N ASP A 394 26.46 13.43 -13.95
CA ASP A 394 26.59 12.24 -14.81
C ASP A 394 28.05 11.83 -15.04
N LYS A 395 28.92 12.82 -15.22
CA LYS A 395 30.35 12.62 -15.45
C LYS A 395 31.03 12.09 -14.18
N ILE A 396 30.77 12.69 -13.03
CA ILE A 396 31.31 12.26 -11.72
C ILE A 396 30.84 10.84 -11.39
N VAL A 397 29.57 10.53 -11.64
CA VAL A 397 29.00 9.19 -11.42
C VAL A 397 29.66 8.15 -12.30
N GLN A 398 29.86 8.43 -13.60
CA GLN A 398 30.57 7.50 -14.48
C GLN A 398 32.00 7.26 -14.01
N MET A 399 32.70 8.30 -13.56
CA MET A 399 34.07 8.18 -13.04
C MET A 399 34.10 7.34 -11.75
N MET A 400 33.24 7.61 -10.78
CA MET A 400 33.16 6.82 -9.54
C MET A 400 32.81 5.34 -9.78
N ILE A 401 31.90 5.05 -10.73
CA ILE A 401 31.54 3.68 -11.11
C ILE A 401 32.73 2.99 -11.81
N LYS A 402 33.40 3.69 -12.73
CA LYS A 402 34.55 3.14 -13.46
C LYS A 402 35.73 2.83 -12.53
N GLU A 403 35.93 3.67 -11.52
CA GLU A 403 36.98 3.51 -10.50
C GLU A 403 36.59 2.55 -9.37
N ASN A 404 35.33 2.10 -9.32
CA ASN A 404 34.76 1.33 -8.22
C ASN A 404 34.96 2.01 -6.84
N ASN A 405 34.98 3.35 -6.80
CA ASN A 405 35.15 4.17 -5.60
C ASN A 405 33.98 5.16 -5.49
N ILE A 406 32.89 4.70 -4.89
CA ILE A 406 31.66 5.47 -4.72
C ILE A 406 31.60 5.99 -3.28
N SER A 407 32.10 7.20 -3.07
CA SER A 407 32.13 7.87 -1.77
C SER A 407 31.97 9.38 -1.91
N LEU A 408 31.50 10.06 -0.86
CA LEU A 408 31.36 11.52 -0.86
C LEU A 408 32.71 12.22 -1.07
N ASN A 409 33.78 11.70 -0.47
CA ASN A 409 35.12 12.27 -0.62
C ASN A 409 35.59 12.16 -2.08
N ARG A 410 35.41 11.00 -2.71
CA ARG A 410 35.79 10.84 -4.12
C ARG A 410 34.96 11.73 -5.04
N ALA A 411 33.67 11.90 -4.76
CA ALA A 411 32.82 12.83 -5.49
C ALA A 411 33.34 14.28 -5.41
N LYS A 412 33.84 14.72 -4.25
CA LYS A 412 34.46 16.05 -4.08
C LYS A 412 35.78 16.18 -4.86
N GLU A 413 36.66 15.18 -4.78
CA GLU A 413 37.92 15.17 -5.54
C GLU A 413 37.68 15.24 -7.06
N LEU A 414 36.70 14.48 -7.55
CA LEU A 414 36.32 14.49 -8.95
C LEU A 414 35.67 15.81 -9.38
N LEU A 415 34.91 16.46 -8.49
CA LEU A 415 34.33 17.77 -8.74
C LEU A 415 35.40 18.86 -8.84
N GLU A 416 36.49 18.77 -8.08
CA GLU A 416 37.64 19.70 -8.22
C GLU A 416 38.39 19.53 -9.56
N GLN A 417 38.26 18.36 -10.20
CA GLN A 417 38.93 18.01 -11.45
C GLN A 417 38.11 18.36 -12.71
N ILE A 418 36.86 18.82 -12.55
CA ILE A 418 35.88 19.05 -13.64
C ILE A 418 35.29 20.44 -13.52
#